data_AF-A0A961JT23-F1
#
_entry.id   AF-A0A961JT23-F1
#
_cell.length_a   1.000
_cell.length_b   1.000
_cell.length_c   1.000
_cell.angle_alpha   90.00
_cell.angle_beta   90.00
_cell.angle_gamma   90.00
#
_symmetry.space_group_name_H-M   'P 1'
#
loop_
_entity.id
_entity.type
_entity.pdbx_description
1 polymer ?
#
loop_
_entity_poly.entity_id
_entity_poly.type
_entity_poly.pdbx_seq_one_letter_code
_entity_poly.pdbx_strand_id
1 'polypeptide(L)'
;LSDQARRQLARVDETHQALANARIGLRESANGVDELISRVPASLTDDPGLAYERFQWRVRKGRNDSAIELILERSGSAAALGDPERWAQARLDLARWAMRADKPKTAYALAARHYLGAGDDRNELEWLAGYVALRKLGDAETALRHFHAFAEGVETPISLSRAGYWEGRALEALGRKDEAQAAYAAAGKHQTAFYGLLAAEKAGLSYDPALAGTQTYPGYDQAAFWTSSGMQAARLSLAAGERYLARRFAAHLSESLDATALGQLMQWAEDQDAPYLQLSLAKYAIVYHGRVYNRPYFPNPDIGAGNPGVPRPLEL
;
A
#
# COMPACT_ATOMS: atom_id res chain seq x y z
N LEU A 1 -10.24 -24.04 -3.12
CA LEU A 1 -10.69 -24.05 -1.70
C LEU A 1 -12.07 -24.71 -1.54
N SER A 2 -13.08 -24.38 -2.36
CA SER A 2 -14.42 -24.97 -2.22
C SER A 2 -14.44 -26.50 -2.36
N ASP A 3 -13.72 -27.08 -3.32
CA ASP A 3 -13.64 -28.55 -3.46
C ASP A 3 -13.03 -29.25 -2.25
N GLN A 4 -12.04 -28.62 -1.63
CA GLN A 4 -11.44 -29.13 -0.39
C GLN A 4 -12.46 -29.07 0.76
N ALA A 5 -13.22 -27.98 0.88
CA ALA A 5 -14.28 -27.84 1.88
C ALA A 5 -15.39 -28.87 1.69
N ARG A 6 -15.83 -29.11 0.43
CA ARG A 6 -16.83 -30.14 0.09
C ARG A 6 -16.40 -31.53 0.55
N ARG A 7 -15.12 -31.88 0.38
CA ARG A 7 -14.56 -33.16 0.87
C ARG A 7 -14.56 -33.31 2.39
N GLN A 8 -14.67 -32.22 3.15
CA GLN A 8 -14.75 -32.26 4.61
C GLN A 8 -16.18 -32.30 5.15
N LEU A 9 -17.22 -32.05 4.33
CA LEU A 9 -18.61 -31.96 4.79
C LEU A 9 -19.07 -33.22 5.53
N ALA A 10 -18.71 -34.40 5.04
CA ALA A 10 -19.07 -35.67 5.67
C ALA A 10 -18.43 -35.90 7.07
N ARG A 11 -17.54 -35.01 7.51
CA ARG A 11 -16.85 -35.09 8.80
C ARG A 11 -17.43 -34.17 9.88
N VAL A 12 -18.45 -33.39 9.56
CA VAL A 12 -19.11 -32.48 10.51
C VAL A 12 -20.60 -32.78 10.59
N ASP A 13 -21.25 -32.37 11.68
CA ASP A 13 -22.68 -32.56 11.86
C ASP A 13 -23.52 -31.80 10.82
N GLU A 14 -24.80 -32.14 10.71
CA GLU A 14 -25.73 -31.55 9.74
C GLU A 14 -25.86 -30.03 9.87
N THR A 15 -25.72 -29.49 11.09
CA THR A 15 -25.81 -28.05 11.37
C THR A 15 -24.63 -27.31 10.73
N HIS A 16 -23.42 -27.83 10.90
CA HIS A 16 -22.22 -27.30 10.27
C HIS A 16 -22.17 -27.57 8.76
N GLN A 17 -22.74 -28.68 8.28
CA GLN A 17 -22.90 -28.93 6.85
C GLN A 17 -23.79 -27.87 6.19
N ALA A 18 -24.91 -27.50 6.81
CA ALA A 18 -25.80 -26.45 6.31
C ALA A 18 -25.07 -25.09 6.21
N LEU A 19 -24.36 -24.69 7.28
CA LEU A 19 -23.52 -23.49 7.29
C LEU A 19 -22.46 -23.52 6.17
N ALA A 20 -21.73 -24.63 6.05
CA ALA A 20 -20.67 -24.77 5.04
C ALA A 20 -21.24 -24.72 3.61
N ASN A 21 -22.38 -25.35 3.35
CA ASN A 21 -23.05 -25.30 2.05
C ASN A 21 -23.51 -23.88 1.70
N ALA A 22 -24.07 -23.13 2.64
CA ALA A 22 -24.42 -21.72 2.45
C ALA A 22 -23.20 -20.87 2.10
N ARG A 23 -22.10 -21.04 2.85
CA ARG A 23 -20.83 -20.32 2.61
C ARG A 23 -20.22 -20.66 1.25
N ILE A 24 -20.21 -21.94 0.86
CA ILE A 24 -19.72 -22.38 -0.45
C ILE A 24 -20.59 -21.80 -1.58
N GLY A 25 -21.92 -21.88 -1.45
CA GLY A 25 -22.85 -21.34 -2.45
C GLY A 25 -22.69 -19.83 -2.65
N LEU A 26 -22.53 -19.08 -1.56
CA LEU A 26 -22.24 -17.64 -1.61
C LEU A 26 -20.90 -17.35 -2.31
N ARG A 27 -19.85 -18.09 -1.95
CA ARG A 27 -18.51 -17.93 -2.54
C ARG A 27 -18.51 -18.19 -4.05
N GLU A 28 -19.18 -19.25 -4.48
CA GLU A 28 -19.30 -19.64 -5.89
C GLU A 28 -20.35 -18.83 -6.65
N SER A 29 -21.10 -17.96 -5.96
CA SER A 29 -22.23 -17.21 -6.54
C SER A 29 -23.27 -18.13 -7.20
N ALA A 30 -23.53 -19.28 -6.55
CA ALA A 30 -24.49 -20.26 -7.02
C ALA A 30 -25.92 -19.69 -7.09
N ASN A 31 -26.78 -20.34 -7.88
CA ASN A 31 -28.22 -20.07 -7.83
C ASN A 31 -28.80 -20.58 -6.51
N GLY A 32 -29.84 -19.90 -5.98
CA GLY A 32 -30.53 -20.33 -4.76
C GLY A 32 -29.76 -20.07 -3.46
N VAL A 33 -28.84 -19.10 -3.41
CA VAL A 33 -28.11 -18.75 -2.17
C VAL A 33 -29.04 -18.39 -1.01
N ASP A 34 -30.19 -17.78 -1.28
CA ASP A 34 -31.15 -17.42 -0.23
C ASP A 34 -31.75 -18.66 0.44
N GLU A 35 -32.02 -19.73 -0.33
CA GLU A 35 -32.50 -21.00 0.21
C GLU A 35 -31.41 -21.72 1.01
N LEU A 36 -30.16 -21.67 0.54
CA LEU A 36 -29.03 -22.21 1.29
C LEU A 36 -28.84 -21.48 2.63
N ILE A 37 -29.00 -20.15 2.63
CA ILE A 37 -28.95 -19.33 3.86
C ILE A 37 -30.12 -19.66 4.78
N SER A 38 -31.34 -19.82 4.26
CA SER A 38 -32.52 -20.12 5.10
C SER A 38 -32.46 -21.49 5.77
N ARG A 39 -31.64 -22.41 5.25
CA ARG A 39 -31.36 -23.72 5.86
C ARG A 39 -30.34 -23.67 7.01
N VAL A 40 -29.63 -22.55 7.19
CA VAL A 40 -28.68 -22.39 8.31
C VAL A 40 -29.47 -22.28 9.62
N PRO A 41 -29.22 -23.14 10.62
CA PRO A 41 -29.92 -23.08 11.90
C PRO A 41 -29.69 -21.75 12.64
N ALA A 42 -30.69 -21.33 13.43
CA ALA A 42 -30.68 -20.04 14.14
C ALA A 42 -29.40 -19.82 14.98
N SER A 43 -28.88 -20.88 15.61
CA SER A 43 -27.64 -20.85 16.40
C SER A 43 -26.38 -20.47 15.63
N LEU A 44 -26.39 -20.59 14.29
CA LEU A 44 -25.26 -20.29 13.41
C LEU A 44 -25.51 -19.09 12.48
N THR A 45 -26.64 -18.40 12.62
CA THR A 45 -26.97 -17.25 11.76
C THR A 45 -26.00 -16.08 11.97
N ASP A 46 -25.45 -15.93 13.17
CA ASP A 46 -24.46 -14.92 13.55
C ASP A 46 -22.99 -15.32 13.27
N ASP A 47 -22.76 -16.46 12.61
CA ASP A 47 -21.42 -16.91 12.26
C ASP A 47 -20.67 -15.85 11.44
N PRO A 48 -19.48 -15.39 11.88
CA PRO A 48 -18.73 -14.35 11.18
C PRO A 48 -18.28 -14.80 9.79
N GLY A 49 -18.06 -16.10 9.59
CA GLY A 49 -17.73 -16.68 8.29
C GLY A 49 -18.88 -16.60 7.30
N LEU A 50 -20.13 -16.80 7.75
CA LEU A 50 -21.33 -16.61 6.95
C LEU A 50 -21.54 -15.13 6.61
N ALA A 51 -21.36 -14.24 7.60
CA ALA A 51 -21.47 -12.81 7.39
C ALA A 51 -20.46 -12.32 6.33
N TYR A 52 -19.21 -12.78 6.39
CA TYR A 52 -18.19 -12.47 5.40
C TYR A 52 -18.57 -12.92 3.99
N GLU A 53 -19.07 -14.14 3.82
CA GLU A 53 -19.49 -14.64 2.49
C GLU A 53 -20.70 -13.87 1.95
N ARG A 54 -21.65 -13.52 2.83
CA ARG A 54 -22.81 -12.68 2.49
C ARG A 54 -22.37 -11.27 2.06
N PHE A 55 -21.36 -10.70 2.71
CA PHE A 55 -20.77 -9.41 2.36
C PHE A 55 -20.05 -9.48 1.01
N GLN A 56 -19.13 -10.43 0.84
CA GLN A 56 -18.35 -10.55 -0.39
C GLN A 56 -19.22 -10.86 -1.60
N TRP A 57 -20.31 -11.63 -1.43
CA TRP A 57 -21.29 -11.82 -2.50
C TRP A 57 -21.95 -10.50 -2.93
N ARG A 58 -22.33 -9.64 -1.98
CA ARG A 58 -22.91 -8.31 -2.29
C ARG A 58 -21.91 -7.42 -3.01
N VAL A 59 -20.64 -7.41 -2.57
CA VAL A 59 -19.55 -6.68 -3.23
C VAL A 59 -19.38 -7.16 -4.68
N ARG A 60 -19.30 -8.48 -4.91
CA ARG A 60 -19.21 -9.05 -6.28
C ARG A 60 -20.41 -8.70 -7.17
N LYS A 61 -21.60 -8.52 -6.59
CA LYS A 61 -22.82 -8.14 -7.31
C LYS A 61 -22.98 -6.62 -7.45
N GLY A 62 -22.02 -5.81 -7.00
CA GLY A 62 -22.09 -4.34 -7.05
C GLY A 62 -23.16 -3.74 -6.13
N ARG A 63 -23.66 -4.50 -5.14
CA ARG A 63 -24.74 -4.07 -4.23
C ARG A 63 -24.17 -3.27 -3.05
N ASN A 64 -23.48 -2.18 -3.35
CA ASN A 64 -22.67 -1.42 -2.39
C ASN A 64 -23.43 -1.02 -1.13
N ASP A 65 -24.63 -0.44 -1.25
CA ASP A 65 -25.37 0.01 -0.06
C ASP A 65 -25.69 -1.15 0.90
N SER A 66 -26.13 -2.30 0.38
CA SER A 66 -26.38 -3.50 1.20
C SER A 66 -25.10 -4.14 1.77
N ALA A 67 -23.97 -3.98 1.07
CA ALA A 67 -22.68 -4.46 1.55
C ALA A 67 -22.19 -3.57 2.71
N ILE A 68 -22.37 -2.25 2.57
CA ILE A 68 -22.04 -1.24 3.59
C ILE A 68 -22.87 -1.46 4.84
N GLU A 69 -24.17 -1.69 4.71
CA GLU A 69 -25.05 -2.01 5.84
C GLU A 69 -24.51 -3.21 6.64
N LEU A 70 -24.23 -4.32 5.95
CA LEU A 70 -23.76 -5.55 6.58
C LEU A 70 -22.38 -5.40 7.23
N ILE A 71 -21.40 -4.79 6.56
CA ILE A 71 -20.08 -4.62 7.16
C ILE A 71 -20.13 -3.69 8.38
N LEU A 72 -20.94 -2.63 8.35
CA LEU A 72 -21.07 -1.71 9.48
C LEU A 72 -21.81 -2.34 10.65
N GLU A 73 -22.82 -3.18 10.39
CA GLU A 73 -23.49 -4.00 11.41
C GLU A 73 -22.49 -4.92 12.11
N ARG A 74 -21.61 -5.59 11.35
CA ARG A 74 -20.58 -6.50 11.91
C ARG A 74 -19.38 -5.77 12.52
N SER A 75 -19.22 -4.48 12.25
CA SER A 75 -18.13 -3.64 12.78
C SER A 75 -18.40 -3.15 14.21
N GLY A 76 -18.84 -4.06 15.08
CA GLY A 76 -18.96 -3.84 16.54
C GLY A 76 -17.76 -4.39 17.32
N SER A 77 -17.08 -5.42 16.80
CA SER A 77 -15.87 -6.00 17.39
C SER A 77 -15.08 -6.79 16.34
N ALA A 78 -13.81 -7.08 16.63
CA ALA A 78 -13.00 -8.00 15.82
C ALA A 78 -13.65 -9.39 15.74
N ALA A 79 -14.22 -9.88 16.85
CA ALA A 79 -14.90 -11.17 16.91
C ALA A 79 -16.14 -11.24 16.00
N ALA A 80 -16.91 -10.15 15.88
CA ALA A 80 -18.07 -10.10 15.00
C ALA A 80 -17.69 -10.13 13.50
N LEU A 81 -16.49 -9.65 13.16
CA LEU A 81 -15.90 -9.76 11.81
C LEU A 81 -15.20 -11.12 11.58
N GLY A 82 -14.80 -11.80 12.66
CA GLY A 82 -14.07 -13.07 12.68
C GLY A 82 -12.60 -12.91 12.28
N ASP A 83 -12.35 -12.42 11.07
CA ASP A 83 -11.03 -12.17 10.47
C ASP A 83 -11.08 -10.80 9.79
N PRO A 84 -10.89 -9.69 10.54
CA PRO A 84 -11.01 -8.32 10.02
C PRO A 84 -10.18 -8.04 8.77
N GLU A 85 -8.99 -8.65 8.66
CA GLU A 85 -8.06 -8.53 7.55
C GLU A 85 -8.72 -8.92 6.23
N ARG A 86 -9.53 -9.99 6.21
CA ARG A 86 -10.26 -10.41 5.00
C ARG A 86 -11.25 -9.38 4.47
N TRP A 87 -11.74 -8.48 5.32
CA TRP A 87 -12.70 -7.45 4.93
C TRP A 87 -12.02 -6.19 4.42
N ALA A 88 -10.72 -6.02 4.67
CA ALA A 88 -10.06 -4.72 4.65
C ALA A 88 -10.01 -4.09 3.24
N GLN A 89 -9.62 -4.85 2.21
CA GLN A 89 -9.56 -4.33 0.85
C GLN A 89 -10.94 -3.84 0.35
N ALA A 90 -11.99 -4.65 0.51
CA ALA A 90 -13.34 -4.28 0.11
C ALA A 90 -13.89 -3.13 0.97
N ARG A 91 -13.54 -3.07 2.26
CA ARG A 91 -13.86 -1.95 3.16
C ARG A 91 -13.24 -0.65 2.67
N LEU A 92 -11.96 -0.66 2.29
CA LEU A 92 -11.26 0.49 1.70
C LEU A 92 -11.98 0.98 0.44
N ASP A 93 -12.33 0.07 -0.46
CA ASP A 93 -13.02 0.40 -1.71
C ASP A 93 -14.40 1.01 -1.47
N LEU A 94 -15.18 0.44 -0.54
CA LEU A 94 -16.48 0.97 -0.14
C LEU A 94 -16.37 2.31 0.59
N ALA A 95 -15.35 2.51 1.43
CA ALA A 95 -15.11 3.78 2.10
C ALA A 95 -14.79 4.90 1.09
N ARG A 96 -13.92 4.61 0.11
CA ARG A 96 -13.61 5.55 -0.99
C ARG A 96 -14.81 5.79 -1.90
N TRP A 97 -15.61 4.75 -2.18
CA TRP A 97 -16.86 4.90 -2.93
C TRP A 97 -17.84 5.82 -2.20
N ALA A 98 -18.09 5.58 -0.90
CA ALA A 98 -18.98 6.40 -0.08
C ALA A 98 -18.49 7.85 -0.01
N MET A 99 -17.18 8.08 0.07
CA MET A 99 -16.61 9.43 0.04
C MET A 99 -16.87 10.15 -1.29
N ARG A 100 -16.75 9.44 -2.43
CA ARG A 100 -17.05 9.99 -3.77
C ARG A 100 -18.54 10.19 -4.01
N ALA A 101 -19.38 9.37 -3.37
CA ALA A 101 -20.84 9.47 -3.40
C ALA A 101 -21.41 10.52 -2.43
N ASP A 102 -20.56 11.38 -1.87
CA ASP A 102 -20.92 12.42 -0.90
C ASP A 102 -21.63 11.89 0.37
N LYS A 103 -21.22 10.70 0.83
CA LYS A 103 -21.67 10.07 2.09
C LYS A 103 -20.54 10.08 3.13
N PRO A 104 -20.09 11.25 3.63
CA PRO A 104 -18.85 11.34 4.40
C PRO A 104 -18.92 10.66 5.76
N LYS A 105 -20.07 10.67 6.45
CA LYS A 105 -20.26 9.95 7.72
C LYS A 105 -20.12 8.43 7.52
N THR A 106 -20.68 7.91 6.43
CA THR A 106 -20.56 6.48 6.06
C THR A 106 -19.12 6.14 5.69
N ALA A 107 -18.46 6.97 4.89
CA ALA A 107 -17.06 6.77 4.52
C ALA A 107 -16.15 6.72 5.74
N TYR A 108 -16.34 7.65 6.68
CA TYR A 108 -15.60 7.68 7.95
C TYR A 108 -15.87 6.41 8.79
N ALA A 109 -17.13 6.02 8.97
CA ALA A 109 -17.48 4.83 9.74
C ALA A 109 -16.88 3.54 9.14
N LEU A 110 -16.88 3.43 7.80
CA LEU A 110 -16.25 2.31 7.11
C LEU A 110 -14.74 2.29 7.34
N ALA A 111 -14.08 3.45 7.22
CA ALA A 111 -12.65 3.57 7.40
C ALA A 111 -12.23 3.28 8.86
N ALA A 112 -12.87 3.92 9.84
CA ALA A 112 -12.45 3.90 11.24
C ALA A 112 -12.81 2.61 12.00
N ARG A 113 -13.90 1.91 11.65
CA ARG A 113 -14.38 0.73 12.42
C ARG A 113 -13.80 -0.57 11.87
N HIS A 114 -12.49 -0.59 11.61
CA HIS A 114 -11.82 -1.66 10.88
C HIS A 114 -11.33 -2.83 11.73
N TYR A 115 -10.99 -2.61 13.01
CA TYR A 115 -10.51 -3.63 13.97
C TYR A 115 -9.24 -4.38 13.53
N LEU A 116 -8.39 -3.73 12.75
CA LEU A 116 -7.07 -4.24 12.35
C LEU A 116 -6.04 -3.76 13.37
N GLY A 117 -5.13 -4.66 13.77
CA GLY A 117 -4.06 -4.31 14.72
C GLY A 117 -2.83 -3.68 14.04
N ALA A 118 -2.50 -4.10 12.82
CA ALA A 118 -1.31 -3.67 12.10
C ALA A 118 -1.46 -3.92 10.58
N GLY A 119 -0.43 -3.54 9.82
CA GLY A 119 -0.32 -3.83 8.38
C GLY A 119 -0.81 -2.69 7.48
N ASP A 120 -0.52 -2.82 6.19
CA ASP A 120 -0.74 -1.77 5.19
C ASP A 120 -2.21 -1.37 5.07
N ASP A 121 -3.12 -2.34 5.14
CA ASP A 121 -4.55 -2.08 5.10
C ASP A 121 -5.02 -1.23 6.29
N ARG A 122 -4.49 -1.51 7.49
CA ARG A 122 -4.77 -0.70 8.68
C ARG A 122 -4.28 0.73 8.46
N ASN A 123 -3.04 0.88 8.01
CA ASN A 123 -2.43 2.19 7.79
C ASN A 123 -3.21 3.01 6.75
N GLU A 124 -3.63 2.40 5.65
CA GLU A 124 -4.42 3.08 4.62
C GLU A 124 -5.83 3.45 5.11
N LEU A 125 -6.45 2.60 5.94
CA LEU A 125 -7.75 2.90 6.57
C LEU A 125 -7.65 4.06 7.57
N GLU A 126 -6.59 4.12 8.38
CA GLU A 126 -6.32 5.24 9.28
C GLU A 126 -6.12 6.53 8.49
N TRP A 127 -5.28 6.50 7.44
CA TRP A 127 -5.08 7.68 6.59
C TRP A 127 -6.39 8.15 5.94
N LEU A 128 -7.20 7.22 5.43
CA LEU A 128 -8.50 7.55 4.82
C LEU A 128 -9.50 8.10 5.84
N ALA A 129 -9.56 7.53 7.05
CA ALA A 129 -10.40 8.03 8.14
C ALA A 129 -10.02 9.46 8.50
N GLY A 130 -8.72 9.75 8.64
CA GLY A 130 -8.21 11.10 8.91
C GLY A 130 -8.51 12.07 7.77
N TYR A 131 -8.33 11.65 6.52
CA TYR A 131 -8.65 12.48 5.35
C TYR A 131 -10.14 12.83 5.30
N VAL A 132 -11.04 11.86 5.52
CA VAL A 132 -12.49 12.11 5.54
C VAL A 132 -12.86 13.03 6.70
N ALA A 133 -12.33 12.78 7.91
CA ALA A 133 -12.58 13.63 9.07
C ALA A 133 -12.19 15.09 8.79
N LEU A 134 -10.98 15.33 8.27
CA LEU A 134 -10.51 16.68 7.99
C LEU A 134 -11.23 17.34 6.82
N ARG A 135 -11.29 16.65 5.67
CA ARG A 135 -11.68 17.26 4.39
C ARG A 135 -13.17 17.24 4.12
N LYS A 136 -13.91 16.34 4.78
CA LYS A 136 -15.34 16.15 4.54
C LYS A 136 -16.20 16.43 5.75
N LEU A 137 -15.68 16.21 6.97
CA LEU A 137 -16.43 16.43 8.20
C LEU A 137 -16.01 17.71 8.96
N GLY A 138 -14.85 18.29 8.62
CA GLY A 138 -14.32 19.45 9.33
C GLY A 138 -13.85 19.14 10.76
N ASP A 139 -13.65 17.86 11.08
CA ASP A 139 -13.22 17.39 12.39
C ASP A 139 -11.70 17.19 12.39
N ALA A 140 -10.98 18.27 12.67
CA ALA A 140 -9.53 18.28 12.65
C ALA A 140 -8.89 17.50 13.82
N GLU A 141 -9.57 17.43 14.97
CA GLU A 141 -9.08 16.70 16.14
C GLU A 141 -9.10 15.20 15.90
N THR A 142 -10.22 14.69 15.38
CA THR A 142 -10.33 13.29 14.95
C THR A 142 -9.35 12.97 13.83
N ALA A 143 -9.19 13.87 12.87
CA ALA A 143 -8.23 13.68 11.79
C ALA A 143 -6.79 13.54 12.29
N LEU A 144 -6.38 14.39 13.23
CA LEU A 144 -5.04 14.36 13.80
C LEU A 144 -4.76 13.01 14.48
N ARG A 145 -5.71 12.47 15.27
CA ARG A 145 -5.55 11.15 15.90
C ARG A 145 -5.32 10.04 14.86
N HIS A 146 -6.07 10.06 13.77
CA HIS A 146 -5.92 9.09 12.68
C HIS A 146 -4.59 9.25 11.92
N PHE A 147 -4.13 10.49 11.70
CA PHE A 147 -2.84 10.70 11.04
C PHE A 147 -1.66 10.28 11.93
N HIS A 148 -1.73 10.46 13.24
CA HIS A 148 -0.75 9.89 14.18
C HIS A 148 -0.75 8.36 14.14
N ALA A 149 -1.94 7.76 14.22
CA ALA A 149 -2.11 6.31 14.08
C ALA A 149 -1.53 5.78 12.75
N PHE A 150 -1.71 6.50 11.65
CA PHE A 150 -1.09 6.20 10.37
C PHE A 150 0.44 6.34 10.41
N ALA A 151 0.97 7.41 11.02
CA ALA A 151 2.40 7.66 11.15
C ALA A 151 3.13 6.55 11.92
N GLU A 152 2.53 6.04 13.00
CA GLU A 152 3.07 4.96 13.84
C GLU A 152 3.23 3.64 13.07
N GLY A 153 2.47 3.43 12.00
CA GLY A 153 2.47 2.19 11.23
C GLY A 153 3.35 2.22 9.98
N VAL A 154 4.05 3.33 9.68
CA VAL A 154 4.76 3.50 8.42
C VAL A 154 6.19 4.01 8.58
N GLU A 155 7.07 3.57 7.69
CA GLU A 155 8.51 3.86 7.80
C GLU A 155 9.14 4.42 6.51
N THR A 156 8.45 4.33 5.38
CA THR A 156 9.02 4.77 4.10
C THR A 156 8.92 6.29 3.95
N PRO A 157 9.87 6.96 3.24
CA PRO A 157 9.81 8.40 2.98
C PRO A 157 8.50 8.88 2.36
N ILE A 158 7.88 8.07 1.49
CA ILE A 158 6.59 8.38 0.86
C ILE A 158 5.48 8.43 1.91
N SER A 159 5.43 7.44 2.81
CA SER A 159 4.39 7.37 3.84
C SER A 159 4.63 8.36 4.98
N LEU A 160 5.87 8.53 5.43
CA LEU A 160 6.24 9.50 6.48
C LEU A 160 5.94 10.93 6.05
N SER A 161 6.27 11.29 4.81
CA SER A 161 5.94 12.62 4.30
C SER A 161 4.44 12.84 4.14
N ARG A 162 3.69 11.81 3.72
CA ARG A 162 2.22 11.84 3.68
C ARG A 162 1.65 12.06 5.09
N ALA A 163 2.16 11.36 6.10
CA ALA A 163 1.72 11.50 7.48
C ALA A 163 1.95 12.93 7.98
N GLY A 164 3.20 13.41 7.99
CA GLY A 164 3.53 14.72 8.53
C GLY A 164 2.89 15.89 7.78
N TYR A 165 2.70 15.79 6.46
CA TYR A 165 1.93 16.80 5.72
C TYR A 165 0.49 16.87 6.20
N TRP A 166 -0.19 15.73 6.34
CA TRP A 166 -1.59 15.70 6.74
C TRP A 166 -1.80 16.01 8.24
N GLU A 167 -0.88 15.61 9.11
CA GLU A 167 -0.81 16.06 10.50
C GLU A 167 -0.69 17.59 10.57
N GLY A 168 0.24 18.18 9.81
CA GLY A 168 0.39 19.62 9.71
C GLY A 168 -0.91 20.30 9.26
N ARG A 169 -1.61 19.73 8.27
CA ARG A 169 -2.91 20.27 7.80
C ARG A 169 -4.01 20.20 8.87
N ALA A 170 -4.03 19.15 9.69
CA ALA A 170 -4.96 19.04 10.80
C ALA A 170 -4.61 20.04 11.93
N LEU A 171 -3.33 20.18 12.26
CA LEU A 171 -2.82 21.13 13.26
C LEU A 171 -3.08 22.59 12.84
N GLU A 172 -2.91 22.93 11.56
CA GLU A 172 -3.30 24.24 11.00
C GLU A 172 -4.79 24.53 11.25
N ALA A 173 -5.67 23.55 10.97
CA ALA A 173 -7.11 23.69 11.18
C ALA A 173 -7.50 23.82 12.66
N LEU A 174 -6.67 23.30 13.57
CA LEU A 174 -6.79 23.47 15.02
C LEU A 174 -6.17 24.77 15.55
N GLY A 175 -5.51 25.57 14.69
CA GLY A 175 -4.80 26.79 15.10
C GLY A 175 -3.45 26.54 15.77
N ARG A 176 -2.94 25.31 15.78
CA ARG A 176 -1.67 24.88 16.41
C ARG A 176 -0.49 25.11 15.47
N LYS A 177 -0.20 26.38 15.17
CA LYS A 177 0.73 26.79 14.09
C LYS A 177 2.15 26.26 14.24
N ASP A 178 2.73 26.35 15.44
CA ASP A 178 4.12 25.92 15.67
C ASP A 178 4.28 24.41 15.48
N GLU A 179 3.30 23.63 15.93
CA GLU A 179 3.27 22.19 15.75
C GLU A 179 3.03 21.81 14.29
N ALA A 180 2.16 22.53 13.59
CA ALA A 180 1.97 22.34 12.16
C ALA A 180 3.27 22.58 11.39
N GLN A 181 3.99 23.67 11.71
CA GLN A 181 5.27 23.99 11.12
C GLN A 181 6.32 22.90 11.39
N ALA A 182 6.37 22.36 12.62
CA ALA A 182 7.25 21.25 12.96
C ALA A 182 6.92 19.98 12.15
N ALA A 183 5.65 19.62 12.01
CA ALA A 183 5.21 18.49 11.20
C ALA A 183 5.58 18.65 9.72
N TYR A 184 5.37 19.84 9.15
CA TYR A 184 5.80 20.15 7.78
C TYR A 184 7.32 20.10 7.61
N ALA A 185 8.08 20.66 8.55
CA ALA A 185 9.54 20.64 8.47
C ALA A 185 10.10 19.20 8.55
N ALA A 186 9.48 18.33 9.34
CA ALA A 186 9.84 16.92 9.41
C ALA A 186 9.52 16.19 8.09
N ALA A 187 8.28 16.30 7.58
CA ALA A 187 7.87 15.68 6.32
C ALA A 187 8.64 16.24 5.11
N GLY A 188 8.95 17.53 5.12
CA GLY A 188 9.64 18.24 4.06
C GLY A 188 11.11 17.84 3.86
N LYS A 189 11.67 17.02 4.75
CA LYS A 189 12.98 16.38 4.54
C LYS A 189 12.94 15.29 3.47
N HIS A 190 11.77 14.79 3.10
CA HIS A 190 11.59 13.72 2.12
C HIS A 190 11.20 14.26 0.74
N GLN A 191 12.02 15.16 0.17
CA GLN A 191 11.70 15.90 -1.07
C GLN A 191 11.64 15.03 -2.35
N THR A 192 11.91 13.72 -2.26
CA THR A 192 11.64 12.77 -3.36
C THR A 192 10.18 12.34 -3.45
N ALA A 193 9.37 12.59 -2.42
CA ALA A 193 7.97 12.23 -2.36
C ALA A 193 7.05 13.45 -2.58
N PHE A 194 5.90 13.24 -3.22
CA PHE A 194 4.94 14.30 -3.51
C PHE A 194 4.52 15.11 -2.27
N TYR A 195 4.15 14.44 -1.18
CA TYR A 195 3.77 15.12 0.05
C TYR A 195 4.98 15.75 0.76
N GLY A 196 6.19 15.23 0.54
CA GLY A 196 7.42 15.84 1.03
C GLY A 196 7.68 17.18 0.35
N LEU A 197 7.42 17.29 -0.97
CA LEU A 197 7.51 18.57 -1.68
C LEU A 197 6.48 19.58 -1.16
N LEU A 198 5.23 19.18 -0.97
CA LEU A 198 4.19 20.07 -0.41
C LEU A 198 4.51 20.50 1.03
N ALA A 199 5.05 19.59 1.84
CA ALA A 199 5.48 19.90 3.20
C ALA A 199 6.70 20.83 3.23
N ALA A 200 7.66 20.64 2.32
CA ALA A 200 8.81 21.52 2.17
C ALA A 200 8.38 22.94 1.79
N GLU A 201 7.44 23.08 0.85
CA GLU A 201 6.85 24.38 0.49
C GLU A 201 6.17 25.04 1.71
N LYS A 202 5.31 24.28 2.41
CA LYS A 202 4.64 24.75 3.63
C LYS A 202 5.62 25.19 4.72
N ALA A 203 6.72 24.46 4.87
CA ALA A 203 7.74 24.75 5.85
C ALA A 203 8.75 25.83 5.41
N GLY A 204 8.72 26.27 4.15
CA GLY A 204 9.71 27.19 3.59
C GLY A 204 11.12 26.58 3.48
N LEU A 205 11.22 25.25 3.31
CA LEU A 205 12.50 24.58 3.13
C LEU A 205 13.06 24.85 1.73
N SER A 206 14.37 25.04 1.66
CA SER A 206 15.09 25.09 0.39
C SER A 206 15.15 23.70 -0.26
N TYR A 207 15.38 23.70 -1.58
CA TYR A 207 15.67 22.49 -2.34
C TYR A 207 16.82 21.70 -1.71
N ASP A 208 16.64 20.39 -1.55
CA ASP A 208 17.69 19.49 -1.10
C ASP A 208 18.75 19.32 -2.20
N PRO A 209 19.99 19.82 -2.04
CA PRO A 209 21.02 19.71 -3.06
C PRO A 209 21.37 18.26 -3.41
N ALA A 210 21.12 17.29 -2.52
CA ALA A 210 21.37 15.88 -2.81
C ALA A 210 20.50 15.36 -3.97
N LEU A 211 19.35 15.98 -4.24
CA LEU A 211 18.48 15.63 -5.36
C LEU A 211 19.14 15.87 -6.73
N ALA A 212 20.19 16.70 -6.79
CA ALA A 212 20.99 16.87 -8.00
C ALA A 212 21.74 15.57 -8.40
N GLY A 213 21.81 14.57 -7.53
CA GLY A 213 22.31 13.25 -7.89
C GLY A 213 23.79 13.23 -8.24
N THR A 214 24.59 14.12 -7.65
CA THR A 214 26.03 14.28 -7.95
C THR A 214 26.92 13.32 -7.17
N GLN A 215 26.34 12.32 -6.49
CA GLN A 215 27.11 11.38 -5.69
C GLN A 215 27.83 10.37 -6.59
N THR A 216 29.13 10.22 -6.37
CA THR A 216 30.00 9.28 -7.09
C THR A 216 30.42 8.13 -6.20
N TYR A 217 30.68 6.97 -6.80
CA TYR A 217 31.16 5.77 -6.11
C TYR A 217 32.49 5.29 -6.72
N PRO A 218 33.33 4.55 -5.98
CA PRO A 218 34.49 3.88 -6.56
C PRO A 218 34.08 2.88 -7.65
N GLY A 219 34.99 2.47 -8.54
CA GLY A 219 34.70 1.50 -9.58
C GLY A 219 34.08 0.21 -9.03
N TYR A 220 32.94 -0.21 -9.60
CA TYR A 220 32.25 -1.43 -9.15
C TYR A 220 33.05 -2.70 -9.40
N ASP A 221 34.03 -2.65 -10.28
CA ASP A 221 34.96 -3.73 -10.62
C ASP A 221 35.97 -4.03 -9.50
N GLN A 222 36.14 -3.08 -8.57
CA GLN A 222 36.97 -3.22 -7.38
C GLN A 222 36.16 -3.68 -6.15
N ALA A 223 34.84 -3.75 -6.26
CA ALA A 223 33.98 -4.15 -5.15
C ALA A 223 34.09 -5.65 -4.87
N ALA A 224 34.05 -6.04 -3.59
CA ALA A 224 34.15 -7.45 -3.19
C ALA A 224 33.06 -8.33 -3.83
N PHE A 225 31.87 -7.77 -4.09
CA PHE A 225 30.78 -8.50 -4.73
C PHE A 225 31.03 -8.80 -6.21
N TRP A 226 31.95 -8.09 -6.87
CA TRP A 226 32.11 -8.13 -8.33
C TRP A 226 32.49 -9.52 -8.85
N THR A 227 33.28 -10.26 -8.08
CA THR A 227 33.73 -11.63 -8.39
C THR A 227 32.82 -12.71 -7.82
N SER A 228 31.73 -12.34 -7.15
CA SER A 228 30.77 -13.31 -6.59
C SER A 228 29.97 -14.02 -7.68
N SER A 229 29.52 -15.25 -7.39
CA SER A 229 28.64 -16.01 -8.28
C SER A 229 27.30 -15.30 -8.51
N GLY A 230 26.77 -14.59 -7.50
CA GLY A 230 25.55 -13.78 -7.62
C GLY A 230 25.71 -12.64 -8.63
N MET A 231 26.83 -11.92 -8.57
CA MET A 231 27.13 -10.86 -9.54
C MET A 231 27.41 -11.43 -10.93
N GLN A 232 28.13 -12.54 -11.03
CA GLN A 232 28.35 -13.22 -12.31
C GLN A 232 27.01 -13.63 -12.96
N ALA A 233 26.09 -14.22 -12.19
CA ALA A 233 24.76 -14.57 -12.67
C ALA A 233 23.95 -13.35 -13.09
N ALA A 234 24.00 -12.26 -12.32
CA ALA A 234 23.32 -11.00 -12.67
C ALA A 234 23.84 -10.42 -14.00
N ARG A 235 25.16 -10.37 -14.18
CA ARG A 235 25.81 -9.88 -15.40
C ARG A 235 25.49 -10.72 -16.63
N LEU A 236 25.61 -12.05 -16.51
CA LEU A 236 25.30 -12.97 -17.61
C LEU A 236 23.83 -12.90 -18.00
N SER A 237 22.93 -12.83 -17.01
CA SER A 237 21.49 -12.68 -17.26
C SER A 237 21.18 -11.38 -17.98
N LEU A 238 21.79 -10.26 -17.55
CA LEU A 238 21.58 -8.97 -18.19
C LEU A 238 22.10 -8.98 -19.63
N ALA A 239 23.30 -9.52 -19.86
CA ALA A 239 23.89 -9.65 -21.19
C ALA A 239 23.07 -10.56 -22.13
N ALA A 240 22.37 -11.55 -21.58
CA ALA A 240 21.44 -12.42 -22.32
C ALA A 240 20.06 -11.78 -22.57
N GLY A 241 19.80 -10.56 -22.07
CA GLY A 241 18.48 -9.91 -22.16
C GLY A 241 17.46 -10.40 -21.13
N GLU A 242 17.84 -11.31 -20.23
CA GLU A 242 17.00 -11.88 -19.17
C GLU A 242 16.83 -10.91 -17.99
N ARG A 243 16.17 -9.77 -18.25
CA ARG A 243 16.05 -8.64 -17.31
C ARG A 243 15.44 -9.03 -15.96
N TYR A 244 14.48 -9.97 -15.95
CA TYR A 244 13.88 -10.45 -14.70
C TYR A 244 14.89 -11.20 -13.84
N LEU A 245 15.70 -12.08 -14.44
CA LEU A 245 16.73 -12.84 -13.74
C LEU A 245 17.87 -11.93 -13.27
N ALA A 246 18.31 -11.00 -14.13
CA ALA A 246 19.30 -10.00 -13.76
C ALA A 246 18.88 -9.21 -12.51
N ARG A 247 17.63 -8.72 -12.48
CA ARG A 247 17.06 -8.06 -11.31
C ARG A 247 17.00 -8.97 -10.10
N ARG A 248 16.60 -10.24 -10.26
CA ARG A 248 16.51 -11.18 -9.14
C ARG A 248 17.87 -11.39 -8.47
N PHE A 249 18.92 -11.64 -9.24
CA PHE A 249 20.27 -11.83 -8.70
C PHE A 249 20.85 -10.55 -8.09
N ALA A 250 20.72 -9.41 -8.78
CA ALA A 250 21.22 -8.14 -8.28
C ALA A 250 20.47 -7.66 -7.02
N ALA A 251 19.15 -7.84 -6.95
CA ALA A 251 18.36 -7.51 -5.77
C ALA A 251 18.75 -8.39 -4.58
N HIS A 252 18.89 -9.70 -4.79
CA HIS A 252 19.37 -10.59 -3.72
C HIS A 252 20.76 -10.19 -3.22
N LEU A 253 21.67 -9.84 -4.13
CA LEU A 253 22.99 -9.34 -3.75
C LEU A 253 22.88 -8.07 -2.89
N SER A 254 22.02 -7.13 -3.31
CA SER A 254 21.84 -5.83 -2.65
C SER A 254 21.41 -5.92 -1.18
N GLU A 255 20.76 -7.02 -0.75
CA GLU A 255 20.29 -7.21 0.62
C GLU A 255 21.42 -7.26 1.65
N SER A 256 22.64 -7.62 1.25
CA SER A 256 23.80 -7.77 2.15
C SER A 256 24.92 -6.74 1.93
N LEU A 257 24.76 -5.83 0.96
CA LEU A 257 25.78 -4.83 0.64
C LEU A 257 25.72 -3.64 1.60
N ASP A 258 26.88 -3.07 1.92
CA ASP A 258 26.96 -1.75 2.57
C ASP A 258 26.58 -0.62 1.60
N ALA A 259 26.51 0.61 2.12
CA ALA A 259 26.07 1.76 1.33
C ALA A 259 26.98 2.08 0.13
N THR A 260 28.29 1.82 0.25
CA THR A 260 29.24 2.06 -0.85
C THR A 260 29.04 1.01 -1.92
N ALA A 261 29.05 -0.26 -1.55
CA ALA A 261 28.86 -1.39 -2.46
C ALA A 261 27.50 -1.36 -3.15
N LEU A 262 26.45 -0.93 -2.46
CA LEU A 262 25.13 -0.75 -3.06
C LEU A 262 25.14 0.36 -4.12
N GLY A 263 25.78 1.49 -3.83
CA GLY A 263 25.99 2.57 -4.80
C GLY A 263 26.79 2.10 -6.02
N GLN A 264 27.84 1.30 -5.82
CA GLN A 264 28.61 0.67 -6.90
C GLN A 264 27.76 -0.27 -7.76
N LEU A 265 26.90 -1.10 -7.14
CA LEU A 265 25.99 -1.98 -7.87
C LEU A 265 24.98 -1.20 -8.72
N MET A 266 24.49 -0.07 -8.21
CA MET A 266 23.59 0.83 -8.96
C MET A 266 24.32 1.60 -10.05
N GLN A 267 25.59 1.97 -9.85
CA GLN A 267 26.45 2.53 -10.90
C GLN A 267 26.68 1.52 -12.03
N TRP A 268 26.89 0.23 -11.70
CA TRP A 268 26.95 -0.82 -12.72
C TRP A 268 25.67 -0.89 -13.54
N ALA A 269 24.50 -0.86 -12.89
CA ALA A 269 23.23 -0.87 -13.62
C ALA A 269 23.06 0.36 -14.54
N GLU A 270 23.57 1.52 -14.13
CA GLU A 270 23.61 2.73 -14.96
C GLU A 270 24.53 2.57 -16.18
N ASP A 271 25.76 2.11 -15.97
CA ASP A 271 26.77 1.93 -17.02
C ASP A 271 26.39 0.83 -18.04
N GLN A 272 25.45 -0.06 -17.67
CA GLN A 272 24.86 -1.05 -18.58
C GLN A 272 23.60 -0.54 -19.30
N ASP A 273 23.25 0.75 -19.17
CA ASP A 273 22.02 1.34 -19.68
C ASP A 273 20.77 0.51 -19.28
N ALA A 274 20.73 0.12 -18.00
CA ALA A 274 19.67 -0.70 -17.43
C ALA A 274 18.82 0.10 -16.41
N PRO A 275 18.08 1.13 -16.85
CA PRO A 275 17.35 2.05 -15.95
C PRO A 275 16.28 1.34 -15.11
N TYR A 276 15.64 0.29 -15.65
CA TYR A 276 14.71 -0.55 -14.87
C TYR A 276 15.41 -1.26 -13.70
N LEU A 277 16.62 -1.78 -13.93
CA LEU A 277 17.40 -2.45 -12.91
C LEU A 277 17.90 -1.44 -11.87
N GLN A 278 18.41 -0.30 -12.32
CA GLN A 278 18.88 0.79 -11.47
C GLN A 278 17.77 1.28 -10.53
N LEU A 279 16.59 1.61 -11.07
CA LEU A 279 15.43 2.03 -10.28
C LEU A 279 14.96 0.93 -9.31
N SER A 280 14.96 -0.33 -9.76
CA SER A 280 14.60 -1.45 -8.90
C SER A 280 15.52 -1.51 -7.68
N LEU A 281 16.83 -1.50 -7.89
CA LEU A 281 17.82 -1.52 -6.81
C LEU A 281 17.67 -0.31 -5.88
N ALA A 282 17.42 0.88 -6.42
CA ALA A 282 17.19 2.08 -5.61
C ALA A 282 15.93 1.96 -4.74
N LYS A 283 14.86 1.32 -5.23
CA LYS A 283 13.65 1.03 -4.42
C LYS A 283 13.91 -0.02 -3.35
N TYR A 284 14.69 -1.07 -3.66
CA TYR A 284 15.11 -2.06 -2.67
C TYR A 284 15.99 -1.42 -1.58
N ALA A 285 16.86 -0.47 -1.93
CA ALA A 285 17.66 0.28 -0.97
C ALA A 285 16.81 1.02 0.08
N ILE A 286 15.65 1.55 -0.32
CA ILE A 286 14.71 2.19 0.63
C ILE A 286 14.11 1.15 1.58
N VAL A 287 13.69 -0.01 1.06
CA VAL A 287 13.01 -1.05 1.84
C VAL A 287 13.96 -1.77 2.81
N TYR A 288 15.15 -2.14 2.36
CA TYR A 288 16.08 -2.97 3.14
C TYR A 288 17.13 -2.15 3.91
N HIS A 289 17.44 -0.94 3.45
CA HIS A 289 18.50 -0.11 4.03
C HIS A 289 18.01 1.27 4.51
N GLY A 290 16.72 1.57 4.36
CA GLY A 290 16.15 2.86 4.76
C GLY A 290 16.76 4.07 4.03
N ARG A 291 17.41 3.85 2.87
CA ARG A 291 18.25 4.86 2.22
C ARG A 291 17.82 5.16 0.80
N VAL A 292 17.74 6.45 0.49
CA VAL A 292 17.46 6.97 -0.84
C VAL A 292 18.77 7.27 -1.57
N TYR A 293 18.86 6.81 -2.81
CA TYR A 293 19.98 7.09 -3.73
C TYR A 293 19.43 7.91 -4.89
N ASN A 294 19.50 9.24 -4.80
CA ASN A 294 18.73 10.14 -5.66
C ASN A 294 18.95 9.91 -7.16
N ARG A 295 20.21 9.81 -7.63
CA ARG A 295 20.50 9.53 -9.05
C ARG A 295 19.94 8.17 -9.49
N PRO A 296 20.24 7.04 -8.81
CA PRO A 296 19.63 5.76 -9.13
C PRO A 296 18.10 5.69 -9.01
N TYR A 297 17.49 6.54 -8.18
CA TYR A 297 16.05 6.58 -7.98
C TYR A 297 15.30 7.33 -9.09
N PHE A 298 16.02 8.15 -9.87
CA PHE A 298 15.50 8.86 -11.03
C PHE A 298 16.43 8.64 -12.24
N PRO A 299 16.56 7.38 -12.72
CA PRO A 299 17.42 7.10 -13.86
C PRO A 299 16.90 7.83 -15.09
N ASN A 300 17.82 8.26 -15.95
CA ASN A 300 17.48 8.90 -17.22
C ASN A 300 17.60 7.87 -18.35
N PRO A 301 16.53 7.11 -18.67
CA PRO A 301 16.58 6.22 -19.83
C PRO A 301 16.82 7.04 -21.10
N ASP A 302 17.52 6.48 -22.08
CA ASP A 302 17.46 7.01 -23.43
C ASP A 302 16.01 6.89 -23.94
N ILE A 303 15.29 8.01 -23.93
CA ILE A 303 13.93 8.11 -24.46
C ILE A 303 13.91 8.30 -25.98
N GLY A 304 15.08 8.19 -26.63
CA GLY A 304 15.29 8.56 -28.01
C GLY A 304 15.30 10.09 -28.19
N ALA A 305 15.91 10.55 -29.27
CA ALA A 305 15.60 11.89 -29.77
C ALA A 305 14.17 11.84 -30.29
N GLY A 306 13.22 12.30 -29.46
CA GLY A 306 11.82 12.47 -29.85
C GLY A 306 11.71 13.10 -31.24
N ASN A 307 10.72 12.68 -32.02
CA ASN A 307 10.34 13.33 -33.24
C ASN A 307 10.04 14.81 -32.95
N PRO A 308 10.82 15.78 -33.47
CA PRO A 308 10.64 17.19 -33.16
C PRO A 308 9.26 17.74 -33.59
N GLY A 309 8.49 17.00 -34.39
CA GLY A 309 7.12 17.32 -34.77
C GLY A 309 6.02 16.75 -33.87
N VAL A 310 6.34 15.94 -32.86
CA VAL A 310 5.35 15.32 -31.97
C VAL A 310 5.58 15.79 -30.53
N PRO A 311 4.55 16.30 -29.82
CA PRO A 311 4.67 16.56 -28.40
C PRO A 311 5.08 15.28 -27.67
N ARG A 312 6.20 15.32 -26.92
CA ARG A 312 6.75 14.18 -26.15
C ARG A 312 5.72 13.27 -25.44
N PRO A 313 4.62 13.79 -24.83
CA PRO A 313 3.60 12.94 -24.21
C PRO A 313 2.86 11.99 -25.19
N LEU A 314 2.98 12.20 -26.50
CA LEU A 314 2.34 11.41 -27.57
C LEU A 314 3.32 10.51 -28.32
N GLU A 315 4.61 10.50 -27.93
CA GLU A 315 5.66 9.69 -28.56
C GLU A 315 5.87 8.33 -27.90
N LEU A 316 5.34 8.15 -26.69
CA LEU A 316 5.34 6.91 -25.91
C LEU A 316 4.00 6.17 -26.09
#